data_AF-A0A930UH54-F1
#
_entry.id   AF-A0A930UH54-F1
#
_cell.length_a   1.000
_cell.length_b   1.000
_cell.length_c   1.000
_cell.angle_alpha   90.00
_cell.angle_beta   90.00
_cell.angle_gamma   90.00
#
_symmetry.space_group_name_H-M   'P 1'
#
loop_
_entity.id
_entity.type
_entity.pdbx_description
1 polymer ?
#
loop_
_entity_poly.entity_id
_entity_poly.type
_entity_poly.pdbx_seq_one_letter_code
_entity_poly.pdbx_strand_id
1 'polypeptide(L)' 'MARADLPTDLVRFALAGDKVRFRKVVEAIVAEERAKRHTFLANKLEGLLGAMPADRSAPNGAGAVLEQ' A
#
# COMPACT_ATOMS: atom_id res chain seq x y z
N MET A 1 17.19 4.97 12.72
CA MET A 1 18.01 4.12 11.83
C MET A 1 17.21 3.93 10.55
N ALA A 2 17.70 4.39 9.41
CA ALA A 2 17.02 4.11 8.15
C ALA A 2 17.12 2.60 7.91
N ARG A 3 15.99 1.90 7.79
CA ARG A 3 16.02 0.50 7.36
C ARG A 3 16.42 0.50 5.88
N ALA A 4 17.72 0.40 5.61
CA ALA A 4 18.26 0.31 4.25
C ALA A 4 17.68 -0.88 3.44
N ASP A 5 17.04 -1.82 4.13
CA ASP A 5 16.33 -2.94 3.53
C ASP A 5 14.99 -2.54 2.89
N LEU A 6 14.33 -1.47 3.32
CA LEU A 6 13.00 -1.08 2.81
C LEU A 6 12.99 -0.81 1.30
N PRO A 7 13.93 -0.04 0.71
CA PRO A 7 13.98 0.16 -0.74
C PRO A 7 14.30 -1.15 -1.49
N THR A 8 15.14 -2.01 -0.91
CA THR A 8 15.53 -3.29 -1.51
C THR A 8 14.35 -4.27 -1.53
N ASP A 9 13.63 -4.39 -0.41
CA ASP A 9 12.40 -5.17 -0.30
C ASP A 9 11.30 -4.61 -1.21
N LEU A 10 11.20 -3.29 -1.36
CA LEU A 10 10.24 -2.66 -2.26
C LEU A 10 10.43 -3.15 -3.70
N VAL A 11 11.67 -3.10 -4.21
CA VAL A 11 12.02 -3.59 -5.55
C VAL A 11 11.77 -5.09 -5.65
N ARG A 12 12.16 -5.87 -4.63
CA ARG A 12 11.96 -7.33 -4.63
C ARG A 12 10.48 -7.70 -4.72
N PHE A 13 9.62 -7.07 -3.94
CA PHE A 13 8.17 -7.35 -3.95
C PHE A 13 7.47 -6.81 -5.19
N ALA A 14 7.97 -5.71 -5.76
CA ALA A 14 7.51 -5.22 -7.07
C ALA A 14 7.79 -6.24 -8.18
N LEU A 15 9.01 -6.81 -8.23
CA LEU A 15 9.40 -7.84 -9.18
C LEU A 15 8.65 -9.17 -8.97
N ALA A 16 8.37 -9.52 -7.72
CA ALA A 16 7.60 -10.73 -7.38
C ALA A 16 6.10 -10.61 -7.68
N GLY A 17 5.59 -9.40 -7.99
CA GLY A 17 4.16 -9.15 -8.15
C GLY A 17 3.34 -9.26 -6.86
N ASP A 18 4.00 -9.33 -5.69
CA ASP A 18 3.34 -9.46 -4.40
C ASP A 18 2.83 -8.08 -3.93
N LYS A 19 1.65 -7.71 -4.40
CA LYS A 19 1.00 -6.41 -4.12
C LYS A 19 0.78 -6.18 -2.61
N VAL A 20 0.55 -7.23 -1.84
CA VAL A 20 0.30 -7.15 -0.39
C VAL A 20 1.57 -6.75 0.35
N ARG A 21 2.68 -7.45 0.08
CA ARG A 21 3.98 -7.13 0.70
C ARG A 21 4.54 -5.82 0.16
N PHE A 22 4.39 -5.55 -1.14
CA PHE A 22 4.75 -4.26 -1.74
C PHE A 22 4.07 -3.10 -1.00
N ARG A 23 2.75 -3.16 -0.80
CA ARG A 23 2.01 -2.13 -0.07
C ARG A 23 2.53 -1.94 1.36
N LYS A 24 2.74 -3.03 2.10
CA LYS A 24 3.26 -2.96 3.48
C LYS A 24 4.63 -2.27 3.56
N VAL A 25 5.50 -2.52 2.58
CA VAL A 25 6.81 -1.87 2.53
C VAL A 25 6.67 -0.38 2.20
N VAL A 26 5.79 0.00 1.27
CA VAL A 26 5.54 1.43 0.99
C VAL A 26 4.94 2.13 2.22
N GLU A 27 4.02 1.50 2.96
CA GLU A 27 3.47 2.03 4.22
C GLU A 27 4.57 2.23 5.27
N ALA A 28 5.52 1.30 5.37
CA ALA A 28 6.69 1.45 6.24
C ALA A 28 7.62 2.59 5.81
N ILE A 29 7.84 2.78 4.50
CA ILE A 29 8.60 3.92 3.95
C ILE A 29 7.90 5.24 4.28
N VAL A 30 6.58 5.32 4.10
CA VAL A 30 5.78 6.50 4.47
C VAL A 30 5.94 6.84 5.95
N ALA A 31 5.85 5.86 6.84
CA ALA A 31 6.04 6.05 8.28
C ALA A 31 7.46 6.56 8.59
N GLU A 32 8.48 6.02 7.92
CA GLU A 32 9.87 6.47 8.11
C GLU A 32 10.09 7.90 7.60
N GLU A 33 9.51 8.26 6.45
CA GLU A 33 9.59 9.62 5.91
C GLU A 33 8.83 10.64 6.78
N ARG A 34 7.68 10.26 7.36
CA ARG A 34 7.00 11.08 8.36
C ARG A 34 7.85 11.28 9.62
N ALA A 35 8.53 10.24 10.09
CA ALA A 35 9.45 10.33 11.22
C ALA A 35 10.65 11.25 10.94
N LYS A 36 11.12 11.30 9.69
CA LYS A 36 12.16 12.24 9.21
C LYS A 36 11.64 13.64 8.89
N ARG A 37 10.36 13.93 9.11
CA ARG A 37 9.67 15.19 8.73
C ARG A 37 9.64 15.45 7.22
N HIS A 38 9.83 14.43 6.39
CA HIS A 38 9.67 14.48 4.94
C HIS A 38 8.20 14.30 4.54
N THR A 39 7.33 15.21 4.99
CA THR A 39 5.88 15.13 4.78
C THR A 39 5.46 15.19 3.31
N PHE A 40 6.22 15.85 2.45
CA PHE A 40 5.92 15.90 1.01
C PHE A 40 6.06 14.53 0.34
N LEU A 41 7.18 13.84 0.57
CA LEU A 41 7.43 12.51 -0.01
C LEU A 41 6.45 11.48 0.55
N ALA A 42 6.18 11.52 1.86
CA ALA A 42 5.21 10.66 2.51
C ALA A 42 3.80 10.80 1.89
N ASN A 43 3.31 12.04 1.69
CA ASN A 43 2.00 12.27 1.06
C ASN A 43 1.95 11.77 -0.38
N LYS A 44 3.02 11.98 -1.16
CA LYS A 44 3.08 11.50 -2.54
C LYS A 44 3.00 9.97 -2.61
N LEU A 45 3.72 9.27 -1.74
CA LEU A 45 3.70 7.80 -1.66
C LEU A 45 2.32 7.26 -1.25
N GLU A 46 1.65 7.90 -0.28
CA GLU A 46 0.28 7.51 0.09
C GLU A 46 -0.72 7.73 -1.05
N GLY A 47 -0.60 8.83 -1.79
CA GLY A 47 -1.43 9.08 -2.96
C GLY A 47 -1.26 8.01 -4.04
N LEU A 48 -0.03 7.58 -4.28
CA LEU A 48 0.27 6.48 -5.22
C LEU A 48 -0.28 5.14 -4.74
N LEU A 49 -0.23 4.85 -3.43
CA LEU A 49 -0.84 3.65 -2.85
C LEU A 49 -2.37 3.64 -3.00
N GLY A 50 -3.03 4.79 -2.81
CA GLY A 50 -4.47 4.92 -2.99
C GLY A 50 -4.93 4.80 -4.44
N ALA A 51 -4.07 5.19 -5.39
CA ALA A 51 -4.31 5.02 -6.82
C ALA A 51 -4.04 3.59 -7.31
N MET A 52 -3.25 2.80 -6.57
CA MET A 52 -3.09 1.39 -6.87
C MET A 52 -4.46 0.72 -6.73
N PRO A 53 -4.90 -0.12 -7.68
CA PRO A 53 -6.11 -0.90 -7.49
C PRO A 53 -5.85 -1.78 -6.27
N ALA A 54 -6.34 -1.33 -5.12
CA ALA A 54 -6.57 -2.20 -3.99
C ALA A 54 -7.40 -3.33 -4.59
N ASP A 55 -6.95 -4.56 -4.40
CA ASP A 55 -7.78 -5.73 -4.62
C ASP A 55 -8.98 -5.56 -3.70
N ARG A 56 -9.97 -4.80 -4.19
CA ARG A 56 -11.33 -4.80 -3.73
C ARG A 56 -11.82 -6.14 -4.23
N SER A 57 -11.38 -7.21 -3.56
CA SER A 57 -12.26 -8.32 -3.28
C SER A 57 -13.52 -7.66 -2.75
N ALA A 58 -14.48 -7.48 -3.66
CA ALA A 58 -15.75 -6.88 -3.36
C ALA A 58 -16.30 -7.58 -2.12
N PRO A 59 -16.95 -6.88 -1.18
CA PRO A 59 -17.92 -7.56 -0.34
C PRO A 59 -19.04 -8.05 -1.27
N ASN A 60 -18.84 -9.24 -1.86
CA ASN A 60 -19.90 -10.06 -2.43
C ASN A 60 -20.81 -10.43 -1.26
N GLY A 61 -21.82 -9.62 -1.02
CA GLY A 61 -22.71 -9.79 0.12
C GLY A 61 -23.86 -8.79 0.15
N ALA A 62 -24.51 -8.53 -0.99
CA ALA A 62 -25.85 -7.96 -1.03
C ALA A 62 -26.53 -8.32 -2.36
N GLY A 63 -26.52 -9.60 -2.71
CA GLY A 63 -27.44 -10.14 -3.70
C GLY A 63 -28.81 -10.29 -3.06
N ALA A 64 -29.83 -9.69 -3.70
CA ALA A 64 -31.15 -10.24 -4.00
C ALA A 64 -31.90 -10.92 -2.83
N VAL A 65 -33.13 -10.54 -2.46
CA VAL A 65 -34.31 -10.45 -3.31
C VAL A 65 -35.43 -9.73 -2.56
N LEU A 66 -36.24 -8.96 -3.29
CA LEU A 66 -37.62 -8.67 -2.91
C LEU A 66 -38.43 -9.97 -3.00
N GLU A 67 -39.05 -10.42 -1.90
CA GLU A 67 -40.39 -11.05 -1.91
C GLU A 67 -40.81 -11.38 -0.46
N GLN A 68 -41.89 -10.75 0.01
CA GLN A 68 -43.11 -11.34 0.61
C GLN A 68 -44.08 -10.21 0.96
#